data_AF-A0A962TB69-F1
#
_entry.id   AF-A0A962TB69-F1
#
_cell.length_a   1.000
_cell.length_b   1.000
_cell.length_c   1.000
_cell.angle_alpha   90.00
_cell.angle_beta   90.00
_cell.angle_gamma   90.00
#
_symmetry.space_group_name_H-M   'P 1'
#
loop_
_entity.id
_entity.type
_entity.pdbx_description
1 polymer ?
#
loop_
_entity_poly.entity_id
_entity_poly.type
_entity_poly.pdbx_seq_one_letter_code
_entity_poly.pdbx_strand_id
1 'polypeptide(L)'
;MKSKLEYIWLDGYKPTQSLRSKTMVRSNFSGKLEDCPMWSFDGSSTEQAEGNASDCLLKPVAVIPDPARKNSYLVMTEVLNADGTPHPSNGRATIEDDDEDFWFGFEQEYFLWNPVTNLPPGFPAGGYPPPQGPYYCSV
;
A
#
# COMPACT_ATOMS: atom_id res chain seq x y z
N MET A 1 20.10 0.46 -18.08
CA MET A 1 19.31 1.64 -17.65
C MET A 1 18.94 1.45 -16.17
N LYS A 2 18.85 2.52 -15.36
CA LYS A 2 18.41 2.41 -13.95
C LYS A 2 16.90 2.56 -13.84
N SER A 3 16.29 1.72 -13.00
CA SER A 3 14.87 1.68 -12.68
C SER A 3 14.66 1.94 -11.18
N LYS A 4 13.53 2.56 -10.84
CA LYS A 4 13.06 2.77 -9.46
C LYS A 4 12.00 1.73 -9.13
N LEU A 5 12.11 1.06 -8.00
CA LEU A 5 11.15 0.07 -7.52
C LEU A 5 10.60 0.56 -6.18
N GLU A 6 9.36 1.01 -6.14
CA GLU A 6 8.69 1.44 -4.92
C GLU A 6 8.07 0.24 -4.24
N TYR A 7 8.71 -0.25 -3.18
CA TYR A 7 8.18 -1.35 -2.39
C TYR A 7 7.10 -0.79 -1.49
N ILE A 8 5.88 -1.32 -1.60
CA ILE A 8 4.69 -0.89 -0.87
C ILE A 8 4.20 -2.06 -0.02
N TRP A 9 3.91 -1.80 1.26
CA TRP A 9 3.35 -2.78 2.20
C TRP A 9 2.37 -2.13 3.17
N LEU A 10 1.62 -2.97 3.88
CA LEU A 10 0.75 -2.56 4.98
C LEU A 10 1.48 -2.73 6.32
N ASP A 11 1.37 -1.70 7.18
CA ASP A 11 1.94 -1.73 8.52
C ASP A 11 1.11 -2.53 9.54
N GLY A 12 1.48 -2.50 10.81
CA GLY A 12 0.84 -3.23 11.90
C GLY A 12 -0.20 -2.43 12.69
N TYR A 13 -0.46 -1.16 12.32
CA TYR A 13 -1.35 -0.30 13.11
C TYR A 13 -2.78 -0.88 13.19
N LYS A 14 -3.42 -0.64 14.35
CA LYS A 14 -4.80 -1.05 14.64
C LYS A 14 -5.64 0.17 15.00
N PRO A 15 -6.95 0.18 14.67
CA PRO A 15 -7.69 -0.91 14.02
C PRO A 15 -7.44 -1.03 12.51
N THR A 16 -6.93 0.02 11.87
CA THR A 16 -6.72 0.10 10.41
C THR A 16 -5.24 0.21 10.09
N GLN A 17 -4.76 -0.65 9.19
CA GLN A 17 -3.39 -0.60 8.69
C GLN A 17 -3.22 0.59 7.74
N SER A 18 -2.03 1.19 7.75
CA SER A 18 -1.64 2.22 6.79
C SER A 18 -0.66 1.69 5.76
N LEU A 19 -0.63 2.33 4.58
CA LEU A 19 0.37 2.06 3.55
C LEU A 19 1.71 2.67 3.94
N ARG A 20 2.77 1.92 3.72
CA ARG A 20 4.17 2.36 3.84
C ARG A 20 4.88 2.06 2.52
N SER A 21 5.91 2.85 2.21
CA SER A 21 6.72 2.57 1.03
C SER A 21 8.16 3.03 1.15
N LYS A 22 9.03 2.47 0.30
CA LYS A 22 10.39 2.96 0.06
C LYS A 22 10.92 2.52 -1.30
N THR A 23 11.84 3.30 -1.86
CA THR A 23 12.36 3.06 -3.22
C THR A 23 13.69 2.30 -3.22
N MET A 24 13.75 1.18 -3.95
CA MET A 24 15.01 0.55 -4.38
C MET A 24 15.40 1.07 -5.76
N VAL A 25 16.69 1.35 -5.99
CA VAL A 25 17.21 1.66 -7.33
C VAL A 25 17.97 0.45 -7.87
N ARG A 26 17.58 -0.04 -9.05
CA ARG A 26 18.18 -1.21 -9.70
C ARG A 26 18.61 -0.91 -11.13
N SER A 27 19.72 -1.50 -11.55
CA SER A 27 20.13 -1.48 -12.97
C SER A 27 19.55 -2.69 -13.69
N ASN A 28 19.17 -2.52 -14.96
CA ASN A 28 18.78 -3.59 -15.87
C ASN A 28 17.60 -4.45 -15.36
N PHE A 29 16.65 -3.83 -14.65
CA PHE A 29 15.42 -4.49 -14.22
C PHE A 29 14.50 -4.74 -15.43
N SER A 30 14.04 -5.99 -15.62
CA SER A 30 13.25 -6.37 -16.79
C SER A 30 11.79 -5.90 -16.76
N GLY A 31 11.31 -5.46 -15.60
CA GLY A 31 9.88 -5.15 -15.40
C GLY A 31 9.06 -6.34 -14.91
N LYS A 32 9.69 -7.47 -14.58
CA LYS A 32 9.01 -8.67 -14.12
C LYS A 32 9.11 -8.88 -12.61
N LEU A 33 8.15 -9.61 -12.05
CA LEU A 33 8.05 -9.85 -10.61
C LEU A 33 9.21 -10.71 -10.09
N GLU A 34 9.59 -11.75 -10.83
CA GLU A 34 10.67 -12.68 -10.47
C GLU A 34 12.05 -12.01 -10.33
N ASP A 35 12.23 -10.84 -10.94
CA ASP A 35 13.44 -10.04 -10.83
C ASP A 35 13.46 -9.13 -9.58
N CYS A 36 12.34 -9.04 -8.85
CA CYS A 36 12.24 -8.24 -7.65
C CYS A 36 12.85 -9.02 -6.46
N PRO A 37 13.96 -8.53 -5.87
CA PRO A 37 14.56 -9.19 -4.71
C PRO A 37 13.65 -9.08 -3.48
N MET A 38 13.75 -10.07 -2.59
CA MET A 38 13.35 -9.89 -1.19
C MET A 38 14.04 -8.65 -0.62
N TRP A 39 13.33 -7.90 0.21
CA TRP A 39 13.91 -6.80 0.97
C TRP A 39 13.55 -6.91 2.44
N SER A 40 14.04 -5.99 3.26
CA SER A 40 13.77 -5.95 4.69
C SER A 40 13.52 -4.51 5.12
N PHE A 41 12.85 -4.31 6.24
CA PHE A 41 12.63 -3.01 6.86
C PHE A 41 12.61 -3.14 8.38
N ASP A 42 12.79 -2.02 9.06
CA ASP A 42 12.66 -1.92 10.51
C ASP A 42 11.17 -1.86 10.89
N GLY A 43 10.65 -2.98 11.40
CA GLY A 43 9.26 -3.16 11.82
C GLY A 43 8.90 -2.42 13.11
N SER A 44 9.88 -1.92 13.87
CA SER A 44 9.62 -1.19 15.11
C SER A 44 8.97 0.18 14.86
N SER A 45 9.20 0.76 13.69
CA SER A 45 8.60 2.03 13.26
C SER A 45 7.23 1.88 12.60
N THR A 46 6.69 0.67 12.57
CA THR A 46 5.46 0.33 11.85
C THR A 46 4.53 -0.60 12.64
N GLU A 47 4.73 -0.75 13.96
CA GLU A 47 3.93 -1.64 14.83
C GLU A 47 4.01 -3.12 14.41
N GLN A 48 5.17 -3.56 13.88
CA GLN A 48 5.37 -4.92 13.38
C GLN A 48 6.49 -5.68 14.09
N ALA A 49 7.29 -5.00 14.92
CA ALA A 49 8.29 -5.70 15.72
C ALA A 49 8.73 -4.85 16.93
N GLU A 50 9.33 -5.51 17.92
CA GLU A 50 10.00 -4.81 19.03
C GLU A 50 11.40 -4.32 18.62
N GLY A 51 11.89 -3.24 19.23
CA GLY A 51 13.13 -2.59 18.81
C GLY A 51 14.42 -3.41 18.95
N ASN A 52 14.42 -4.48 19.76
CA ASN A 52 15.58 -5.37 19.95
C ASN A 52 15.64 -6.53 18.92
N ALA A 53 14.58 -6.74 18.14
CA ALA A 53 14.48 -7.76 17.10
C ALA A 53 13.53 -7.28 16.01
N SER A 54 13.89 -6.18 15.33
CA SER A 54 12.94 -5.39 14.57
C SER A 54 12.83 -5.72 13.08
N ASP A 55 13.70 -6.57 12.54
CA ASP A 55 13.74 -6.87 11.12
C ASP A 55 12.48 -7.63 10.66
N CYS A 56 11.78 -7.04 9.69
CA CYS A 56 10.71 -7.68 8.92
C CYS A 56 11.12 -7.78 7.46
N LEU A 57 10.61 -8.78 6.74
CA LEU A 57 10.92 -8.99 5.33
C LEU A 57 9.75 -8.54 4.43
N LEU A 58 10.10 -8.01 3.26
CA LEU A 58 9.17 -7.66 2.18
C LEU A 58 9.33 -8.67 1.06
N LYS A 59 8.27 -9.44 0.81
CA LYS A 59 8.19 -10.39 -0.30
C LYS A 59 7.36 -9.79 -1.44
N PRO A 60 7.95 -9.52 -2.62
CA PRO A 60 7.21 -9.07 -3.79
C PRO A 60 6.10 -10.06 -4.19
N VAL A 61 4.90 -9.54 -4.44
CA VAL A 61 3.73 -10.33 -4.87
C VAL A 61 3.07 -9.79 -6.13
N ALA A 62 3.27 -8.51 -6.46
CA ALA A 62 2.85 -7.95 -7.74
C ALA A 62 3.77 -6.79 -8.16
N VAL A 63 3.89 -6.59 -9.46
CA VAL A 63 4.65 -5.49 -10.05
C VAL A 63 3.79 -4.76 -11.07
N ILE A 64 3.76 -3.43 -10.98
CA ILE A 64 2.91 -2.56 -11.81
C ILE A 64 3.78 -1.39 -12.29
N PRO A 65 3.72 -0.98 -13.58
CA PRO A 65 4.37 0.25 -14.03
C PRO A 65 3.87 1.45 -13.23
N ASP A 66 4.80 2.26 -12.71
CA ASP A 66 4.43 3.43 -11.92
C ASP A 66 3.97 4.58 -12.84
N PRO A 67 2.70 5.04 -12.71
CA PRO A 67 2.15 6.04 -13.62
C PRO A 67 2.72 7.45 -13.39
N ALA A 68 3.33 7.71 -12.22
CA ALA A 68 3.79 9.03 -11.83
C ALA A 68 5.27 9.28 -12.15
N ARG A 69 6.08 8.23 -12.34
CA ARG A 69 7.53 8.35 -12.48
C ARG A 69 8.08 7.60 -13.69
N LYS A 70 9.04 8.23 -14.40
CA LYS A 70 9.74 7.61 -15.53
C LYS A 70 10.65 6.46 -15.06
N ASN A 71 10.66 5.35 -15.80
CA ASN A 71 11.47 4.14 -15.51
C ASN A 71 11.28 3.69 -14.05
N SER A 72 10.02 3.50 -13.67
CA SER A 72 9.63 3.23 -12.28
C SER A 72 8.53 2.17 -12.24
N TYR A 73 8.52 1.40 -11.16
CA TYR A 73 7.55 0.34 -10.90
C TYR A 73 7.10 0.43 -9.45
N LEU A 74 5.81 0.14 -9.22
CA LEU A 74 5.26 -0.14 -7.91
C LEU A 74 5.38 -1.64 -7.67
N VAL A 75 5.96 -2.02 -6.54
CA VAL A 75 6.14 -3.40 -6.11
C VAL A 75 5.27 -3.61 -4.88
N MET A 76 4.14 -4.27 -5.06
CA MET A 76 3.30 -4.68 -3.94
C MET A 76 3.97 -5.84 -3.23
N THR A 77 4.02 -5.79 -1.90
CA THR A 77 4.70 -6.79 -1.09
C THR A 77 3.83 -7.29 0.05
N GLU A 78 4.06 -8.54 0.43
CA GLU A 78 3.56 -9.10 1.68
C GLU A 78 4.67 -9.09 2.75
N VAL A 79 4.28 -8.99 4.02
CA VAL A 79 5.22 -8.90 5.14
C VAL A 79 5.44 -10.27 5.75
N LEU A 80 6.71 -10.64 5.94
CA LEU A 80 7.13 -11.85 6.63
C LEU A 80 7.95 -11.49 7.87
N ASN A 81 7.95 -12.37 8.87
CA ASN A 81 8.89 -12.35 9.97
C ASN A 81 10.32 -12.60 9.45
N ALA A 82 11.34 -12.33 10.29
CA ALA A 82 12.74 -12.56 9.94
C ALA A 82 13.07 -14.03 9.56
N ASP A 83 12.29 -14.99 10.05
CA ASP A 83 12.42 -16.42 9.72
C ASP A 83 11.73 -16.83 8.41
N GLY A 84 11.07 -15.88 7.73
CA GLY A 84 10.36 -16.12 6.47
C GLY A 84 8.91 -16.59 6.64
N THR A 85 8.41 -16.77 7.86
CA THR A 85 6.99 -17.06 8.10
C THR A 85 6.12 -15.82 7.90
N PRO A 86 4.82 -15.94 7.53
CA PRO A 86 3.93 -14.79 7.41
C PRO A 86 3.86 -13.99 8.72
N HIS A 87 4.06 -12.68 8.63
CA HIS A 87 3.91 -11.80 9.79
C HIS A 87 2.43 -11.73 10.22
N PRO A 88 2.07 -11.59 11.51
CA PRO A 88 0.67 -11.52 11.96
C PRO A 88 -0.18 -10.39 11.33
N SER A 89 0.44 -9.36 10.77
CA SER A 89 -0.25 -8.28 10.03
C SER A 89 -0.53 -8.64 8.56
N ASN A 90 -0.06 -9.78 8.07
CA ASN A 90 -0.16 -10.22 6.69
C ASN A 90 -1.50 -10.92 6.43
N GLY A 91 -2.54 -10.15 6.16
CA GLY A 91 -3.85 -10.68 5.76
C GLY A 91 -3.85 -11.33 4.37
N ARG A 92 -2.85 -11.06 3.52
CA ARG A 92 -2.75 -11.72 2.20
C ARG A 92 -2.47 -13.22 2.37
N ALA A 93 -1.59 -13.58 3.31
CA ALA A 93 -1.22 -14.98 3.55
C ALA A 93 -2.37 -15.86 4.10
N THR A 94 -3.50 -15.26 4.49
CA THR A 94 -4.69 -16.01 4.94
C THR A 94 -5.66 -16.34 3.80
N ILE A 95 -5.36 -15.90 2.58
CA ILE A 95 -6.15 -16.18 1.39
C ILE A 95 -5.56 -17.45 0.74
N GLU A 96 -6.36 -18.51 0.68
CA GLU A 96 -6.02 -19.75 -0.02
C GLU A 96 -6.11 -19.51 -1.54
N ASP A 97 -5.13 -20.00 -2.28
CA ASP A 97 -4.97 -19.75 -3.73
C ASP A 97 -5.51 -20.93 -4.56
N ASP A 98 -6.49 -21.63 -3.99
CA ASP A 98 -6.88 -22.99 -4.38
C ASP A 98 -8.00 -22.98 -5.44
N ASP A 99 -8.54 -21.81 -5.78
CA ASP A 99 -9.65 -21.64 -6.71
C ASP A 99 -9.53 -20.31 -7.49
N GLU A 100 -9.22 -20.41 -8.78
CA GLU A 100 -9.06 -19.27 -9.69
C GLU A 100 -10.40 -18.76 -10.28
N ASP A 101 -11.55 -19.39 -9.97
CA ASP A 101 -12.84 -19.06 -10.59
C ASP A 101 -13.63 -17.95 -9.87
N PHE A 102 -13.14 -17.44 -8.73
CA PHE A 102 -13.82 -16.38 -7.98
C PHE A 102 -13.61 -14.99 -8.57
N TRP A 103 -14.70 -14.22 -8.72
CA TRP A 103 -14.66 -12.84 -9.17
C TRP A 103 -15.13 -11.91 -8.05
N PHE A 104 -14.34 -10.87 -7.76
CA PHE A 104 -14.64 -9.87 -6.75
C PHE A 104 -14.72 -8.48 -7.38
N GLY A 105 -15.71 -7.69 -6.94
CA GLY A 105 -15.84 -6.28 -7.27
C GLY A 105 -15.86 -5.47 -5.99
N PHE A 106 -15.09 -4.38 -5.95
CA PHE A 106 -15.03 -3.46 -4.82
C PHE A 106 -15.37 -2.04 -5.27
N GLU A 107 -16.27 -1.39 -4.56
CA GLU A 107 -16.60 0.03 -4.75
C GLU A 107 -15.94 0.83 -3.62
N GLN A 108 -14.72 1.34 -3.88
CA GLN A 108 -13.97 2.11 -2.89
C GLN A 108 -14.44 3.57 -2.88
N GLU A 109 -15.25 3.94 -1.90
CA GLU A 109 -15.57 5.34 -1.61
C GLU A 109 -14.44 6.03 -0.82
N TYR A 110 -14.29 7.34 -1.00
CA TYR A 110 -13.37 8.17 -0.22
C TYR A 110 -13.84 9.62 -0.19
N PHE A 111 -13.39 10.37 0.82
CA PHE A 111 -13.57 11.81 0.89
C PHE A 111 -12.24 12.51 0.67
N LEU A 112 -12.25 13.57 -0.15
CA LEU A 112 -11.14 14.51 -0.18
C LEU A 112 -11.21 15.41 1.05
N TRP A 113 -10.07 15.69 1.65
CA TRP A 113 -9.97 16.49 2.87
C TRP A 113 -8.89 17.55 2.73
N ASN A 114 -9.21 18.80 3.06
CA ASN A 114 -8.22 19.86 3.10
C ASN A 114 -7.65 19.98 4.53
N PRO A 115 -6.35 19.73 4.74
CA PRO A 115 -5.74 19.76 6.07
C PRO A 115 -5.61 21.18 6.64
N VAL A 116 -5.61 22.23 5.80
CA VAL A 116 -5.50 23.63 6.26
C VAL A 116 -6.81 24.11 6.84
N THR A 117 -7.94 23.80 6.18
CA THR A 117 -9.28 24.19 6.65
C THR A 117 -9.91 23.15 7.56
N ASN A 118 -9.36 21.93 7.60
CA ASN A 118 -9.93 20.75 8.24
C ASN A 118 -11.40 20.50 7.83
N LEU A 119 -11.66 20.58 6.52
CA LEU A 119 -12.98 20.42 5.91
C LEU A 119 -12.87 19.74 4.53
N PRO A 120 -13.92 19.09 4.02
CA PRO A 120 -13.97 18.66 2.62
C PRO A 120 -13.88 19.87 1.68
N PRO A 121 -13.20 19.77 0.52
CA PRO A 121 -13.23 20.81 -0.49
C PRO A 121 -14.66 21.21 -0.87
N GLY A 122 -14.94 22.51 -0.90
CA GLY A 122 -16.27 23.06 -1.21
C GLY A 122 -17.20 23.25 -0.01
N PHE A 123 -16.86 22.76 1.17
CA PHE A 123 -17.64 23.06 2.39
C PHE A 123 -17.40 24.50 2.85
N PRO A 124 -18.44 25.21 3.33
CA PRO A 124 -18.28 26.54 3.90
C PRO A 124 -17.62 26.47 5.28
N ALA A 125 -16.81 27.48 5.61
CA ALA A 125 -16.22 27.58 6.95
C ALA A 125 -17.32 27.66 8.02
N GLY A 126 -17.22 26.80 9.04
CA GLY A 126 -18.17 26.77 10.16
C GLY A 126 -19.59 26.30 9.82
N GLY A 127 -19.80 25.67 8.66
CA GLY A 127 -21.12 25.24 8.22
C GLY A 127 -21.11 23.98 7.35
N TYR A 128 -22.28 23.70 6.77
CA TYR A 128 -22.52 22.58 5.88
C TYR A 128 -22.96 23.09 4.51
N PRO A 129 -22.67 22.35 3.41
CA PRO A 129 -23.25 22.64 2.13
C PRO A 129 -24.77 22.36 2.14
N PRO A 130 -25.51 22.68 1.06
CA PRO A 130 -26.88 22.21 0.88
C PRO A 130 -27.05 20.70 1.10
N PRO A 131 -28.27 20.22 1.41
CA PRO A 131 -28.52 18.79 1.59
C PRO A 131 -28.10 17.94 0.39
N GLN A 132 -27.89 16.65 0.63
CA GLN A 132 -27.57 15.66 -0.40
C GLN A 132 -28.63 15.63 -1.51
N GLY A 133 -28.21 15.21 -2.71
CA GLY A 133 -29.04 15.23 -3.91
C GLY A 133 -28.29 15.74 -5.14
N PRO A 134 -27.78 16.99 -5.12
CA PRO A 134 -27.14 17.58 -6.29
C PRO A 134 -25.71 17.09 -6.57
N TYR A 135 -25.13 16.21 -5.75
CA TYR A 135 -23.70 15.85 -5.79
C TYR A 135 -23.40 14.52 -6.51
N TYR A 136 -24.33 13.57 -6.50
CA TYR A 136 -24.10 12.25 -7.10
C TYR A 136 -24.07 12.39 -8.63
N CYS A 137 -22.95 12.02 -9.26
CA CYS A 137 -22.72 12.11 -10.70
C CYS A 137 -22.94 13.51 -11.32
N SER A 138 -22.73 14.59 -10.55
CA SER A 138 -22.86 15.97 -11.03
C SER A 138 -21.70 16.44 -11.91
N VAL A 139 -21.89 17.55 -12.64
CA VAL A 139 -20.88 18.23 -13.50
C VAL A 139 -20.53 19.60 -12.95
#